data_AF-A0A9X1XB67-F1
#
_entry.id   AF-A0A9X1XB67-F1
#
_cell.length_a   1.000
_cell.length_b   1.000
_cell.length_c   1.000
_cell.angle_alpha   90.00
_cell.angle_beta   90.00
_cell.angle_gamma   90.00
#
_symmetry.space_group_name_H-M   'P 1'
#
loop_
_entity.id
_entity.type
_entity.pdbx_description
1 polymer ?
#
loop_
_entity_poly.entity_id
_entity_poly.type
_entity_poly.pdbx_seq_one_letter_code
_entity_poly.pdbx_strand_id
1 'polypeptide(L)' 'MRETARDCGFKVIAEGIERKEAAEYCEEIGVDLVQGYLFGKPDSLPMKGPLFICNK' A
#
# COMPACT_ATOMS: atom_id res chain seq x y z
N MET A 1 -13.97 -22.71 -6.87
CA MET A 1 -13.85 -21.77 -5.73
C MET A 1 -12.64 -20.89 -6.01
N ARG A 2 -12.76 -19.55 -5.98
CA ARG A 2 -11.59 -18.67 -5.96
C ARG A 2 -11.59 -17.98 -4.61
N GLU A 3 -10.55 -18.20 -3.84
CA GLU A 3 -10.29 -17.49 -2.59
C GLU A 3 -9.48 -16.24 -2.92
N THR A 4 -9.78 -15.13 -2.25
CA THR A 4 -9.02 -13.91 -2.36
C THR A 4 -7.80 -13.96 -1.44
N ALA A 5 -6.81 -13.09 -1.66
CA ALA A 5 -5.65 -12.98 -0.77
C ALA A 5 -6.05 -12.75 0.70
N ARG A 6 -7.15 -12.02 0.93
CA ARG A 6 -7.72 -11.79 2.26
C ARG A 6 -8.28 -13.06 2.90
N ASP A 7 -8.98 -13.88 2.11
CA ASP A 7 -9.53 -15.15 2.61
C ASP A 7 -8.42 -16.12 3.06
N CYS A 8 -7.24 -16.01 2.45
CA CYS A 8 -6.06 -16.81 2.78
C CYS A 8 -5.16 -16.18 3.88
N GLY A 9 -5.54 -15.03 4.46
CA GLY A 9 -4.76 -14.36 5.50
C GLY A 9 -3.49 -13.64 5.00
N PHE A 10 -3.39 -13.37 3.70
CA PHE A 10 -2.28 -12.58 3.14
C PHE A 10 -2.56 -11.09 3.23
N LYS A 11 -1.48 -10.31 3.41
CA LYS A 11 -1.53 -8.85 3.25
C LYS A 11 -1.57 -8.48 1.78
N VAL A 12 -2.35 -7.45 1.45
CA VAL A 12 -2.46 -6.87 0.12
C VAL A 12 -1.71 -5.54 0.08
N ILE A 13 -0.93 -5.34 -0.98
CA ILE A 13 -0.28 -4.07 -1.30
C ILE A 13 -0.95 -3.43 -2.51
N ALA A 14 -1.31 -2.15 -2.41
CA ALA A 14 -1.72 -1.34 -3.55
C ALA A 14 -0.52 -0.55 -4.09
N GLU A 15 -0.14 -0.79 -5.34
CA GLU A 15 0.96 -0.11 -6.01
C GLU A 15 0.50 1.00 -6.95
N GLY A 16 1.40 1.94 -7.28
CA GLY A 16 1.12 3.04 -8.20
C GLY A 16 0.38 4.22 -7.57
N ILE A 17 0.47 4.39 -6.26
CA ILE A 17 -0.16 5.54 -5.57
C ILE A 17 0.60 6.83 -5.85
N GLU A 18 -0.02 7.74 -6.62
CA GLU A 18 0.58 9.02 -7.02
C GLU A 18 -0.12 10.24 -6.40
N ARG A 19 -1.33 10.07 -5.87
CA ARG A 19 -2.15 11.16 -5.34
C ARG A 19 -2.70 10.82 -3.96
N LYS A 20 -2.90 11.85 -3.13
CA LYS A 20 -3.34 11.72 -1.74
C LYS A 20 -4.70 11.02 -1.64
N GLU A 21 -5.61 11.37 -2.53
CA GLU A 21 -6.97 10.82 -2.58
C GLU A 21 -6.97 9.31 -2.83
N ALA A 22 -6.01 8.81 -3.63
CA ALA A 22 -5.85 7.38 -3.85
C ALA A 22 -5.29 6.65 -2.61
N ALA A 23 -4.40 7.30 -1.86
CA ALA A 23 -3.91 6.77 -0.59
C ALA A 23 -5.03 6.72 0.46
N GLU A 24 -5.80 7.80 0.60
CA GLU A 24 -6.95 7.89 1.51
C GLU A 24 -8.01 6.83 1.17
N TYR A 25 -8.28 6.62 -0.11
CA TYR A 25 -9.19 5.56 -0.54
C TYR A 25 -8.68 4.16 -0.18
N CYS A 26 -7.38 3.88 -0.37
CA CYS A 26 -6.78 2.60 0.01
C CYS A 26 -6.91 2.33 1.52
N GLU A 27 -6.73 3.35 2.34
CA GLU A 27 -6.93 3.29 3.79
C GLU A 27 -8.40 2.97 4.13
N GLU A 28 -9.34 3.70 3.52
CA GLU A 28 -10.79 3.54 3.73
C GLU A 28 -11.28 2.11 3.41
N ILE A 29 -10.82 1.52 2.30
CA ILE A 29 -11.21 0.16 1.90
C ILE A 29 -10.41 -0.94 2.61
N GLY A 30 -9.48 -0.57 3.49
CA GLY A 30 -8.69 -1.48 4.29
C GLY A 30 -7.65 -2.29 3.50
N VAL A 31 -6.90 -1.63 2.61
CA VAL A 31 -5.65 -2.16 2.06
C VAL A 31 -4.57 -2.16 3.14
N ASP A 32 -3.76 -3.21 3.21
CA ASP A 32 -2.75 -3.34 4.28
C ASP A 32 -1.52 -2.45 4.06
N LEU A 33 -1.06 -2.32 2.82
CA LEU A 33 0.17 -1.62 2.45
C LEU A 33 -0.03 -0.80 1.16
N VAL A 34 0.69 0.31 1.04
CA VAL A 34 0.69 1.13 -0.17
C VAL A 34 2.11 1.41 -0.67
N GLN A 35 2.28 1.44 -1.98
CA GLN A 35 3.52 1.88 -2.64
C GLN A 35 3.17 2.81 -3.80
N GLY A 36 3.94 3.88 -3.96
CA GLY A 36 3.87 4.70 -5.16
C GLY A 36 4.69 5.98 -5.04
N TYR A 37 4.75 6.73 -6.15
CA TYR A 37 5.58 7.93 -6.27
C TYR A 37 5.23 9.00 -5.21
N LEU A 38 4.00 8.98 -4.69
CA LEU A 38 3.58 9.82 -3.57
C LEU A 38 4.42 9.57 -2.30
N PHE A 39 4.79 8.32 -2.05
CA PHE A 39 5.55 7.91 -0.86
C PHE A 39 7.05 7.80 -1.13
N GLY A 40 7.43 7.48 -2.36
CA GLY A 40 8.82 7.37 -2.77
C GLY A 40 8.92 6.85 -4.20
N LYS A 41 9.82 7.45 -4.97
CA LYS A 41 10.20 6.89 -6.27
C LYS A 41 11.13 5.70 -6.10
N PRO A 42 11.20 4.76 -7.07
CA PRO A 42 12.22 3.73 -7.07
C PRO A 42 13.62 4.34 -6.94
N ASP A 43 14.42 3.76 -6.05
CA ASP A 43 15.80 4.18 -5.82
C ASP A 43 16.69 2.94 -5.61
N SER A 44 17.97 3.11 -5.86
CA SER A 44 19.02 2.11 -5.67
C SER A 44 19.24 1.73 -4.20
N LEU A 45 18.78 2.58 -3.28
CA LEU A 45 18.84 2.36 -1.84
C LEU A 45 17.43 2.34 -1.25
N PRO A 46 17.17 1.52 -0.22
CA PRO A 46 15.91 1.57 0.49
C PRO A 46 15.73 2.94 1.14
N MET A 47 14.49 3.43 1.16
CA MET A 47 14.15 4.65 1.89
C MET A 47 14.59 4.55 3.34
N LYS A 48 15.29 5.57 3.83
CA LYS A 48 15.59 5.76 5.24
C LYS A 48 14.48 6.62 5.85
N GLY A 49 13.45 5.98 6.41
CA GLY A 49 12.30 6.67 6.99
C GLY A 49 11.27 5.68 7.56
N PRO A 50 10.22 6.17 8.22
CA PRO A 50 9.13 5.32 8.70
C PRO A 50 8.47 4.61 7.51
N LEU A 51 8.15 3.33 7.69
CA LEU A 51 7.34 2.59 6.73
C LEU A 51 5.91 3.16 6.77
N PHE A 52 5.39 3.60 5.63
CA PHE A 52 4.01 4.07 5.53
C PHE A 52 3.07 2.86 5.52
N ILE A 53 2.42 2.63 6.65
CA ILE A 53 1.40 1.60 6.82
C ILE A 53 0.04 2.30 6.67
N CYS A 54 -0.83 1.79 5.79
CA CYS A 54 -2.25 2.14 5.82
C CYS A 54 -2.81 1.52 7.10
N ASN A 55 -2.78 2.29 8.19
CA ASN A 55 -3.31 1.81 9.46
C ASN A 55 -4.83 1.78 9.39
N LYS A 56 -5.40 0.71 9.96
CA LYS A 56 -6.75 0.72 10.50
C LYS A 56 -6.70 1.14 11.96
#